data_AF-A0AAW0P1G8-F1
#
_entry.id   AF-A0AAW0P1G8-F1
#
_cell.length_a   1.000
_cell.length_b   1.000
_cell.length_c   1.000
_cell.angle_alpha   90.00
_cell.angle_beta   90.00
_cell.angle_gamma   90.00
#
_symmetry.space_group_name_H-M   'P 1'
#
loop_
_entity.id
_entity.type
_entity.pdbx_description
1 polymer ?
#
loop_
_entity_poly.entity_id
_entity_poly.type
_entity_poly.pdbx_seq_one_letter_code
_entity_poly.pdbx_strand_id
1 'polypeptide(L)'
;MSMMRHSADSKVVKEKMMVTFQHRQKMLQDPAAASTWDSEMAALLLLLHLLPPTCKGRKTSKISTSDAVNLLVKFVKVGQAWTFLQNTGPIQPFLLCVGERKRCLQDFYIAMDQKVIPCSTQTGVAAFDELFKAHFVFSVSYDEALQSFFTFIQTTVYGIDSGNVKESPRVKEIRARLLHTEL
;
A
#
# COMPACT_ATOMS: atom_id res chain seq x y z
N MET A 1 12.83 -0.79 30.55
CA MET A 1 12.84 -2.10 29.86
C MET A 1 11.51 -2.79 30.09
N SER A 2 10.63 -2.86 29.09
CA SER A 2 9.35 -3.57 29.22
C SER A 2 9.57 -5.04 28.85
N MET A 3 9.56 -5.93 29.85
CA MET A 3 9.63 -7.37 29.61
C MET A 3 8.34 -7.84 28.96
N MET A 4 8.41 -8.34 27.72
CA MET A 4 7.29 -9.07 27.13
C MET A 4 7.06 -10.35 27.94
N ARG A 5 6.10 -10.30 28.86
CA ARG A 5 5.62 -11.48 29.59
C ARG A 5 4.86 -12.37 28.60
N HIS A 6 5.52 -13.42 28.13
CA HIS A 6 4.88 -14.52 27.43
C HIS A 6 4.03 -15.28 28.45
N SER A 7 2.70 -15.30 28.23
CA SER A 7 1.77 -16.11 29.01
C SER A 7 1.28 -17.25 28.14
N ALA A 8 1.42 -18.49 28.63
CA ALA A 8 0.88 -19.69 28.01
C ALA A 8 -0.60 -19.94 28.40
N ASP A 9 -1.17 -19.06 29.22
CA ASP A 9 -2.56 -19.17 29.65
C ASP A 9 -3.51 -18.89 28.46
N SER A 10 -4.30 -19.91 28.11
CA SER A 10 -5.21 -19.89 26.96
C SER A 10 -6.25 -18.76 27.03
N LYS A 11 -6.70 -18.37 28.24
CA LYS A 11 -7.65 -17.26 28.41
C LYS A 11 -6.97 -15.93 28.08
N VAL A 12 -5.76 -15.72 28.60
CA VAL A 12 -4.98 -14.50 28.35
C VAL A 12 -4.59 -14.39 26.87
N VAL A 13 -4.28 -15.50 26.21
CA VAL A 13 -3.99 -15.53 24.77
C VAL A 13 -5.23 -15.16 23.96
N LYS A 14 -6.39 -15.78 24.24
CA LYS A 14 -7.64 -15.44 23.56
C LYS A 14 -8.04 -13.98 23.76
N GLU A 15 -7.85 -13.45 24.96
CA GLU A 15 -8.16 -12.05 25.26
C GLU A 15 -7.23 -11.09 24.50
N LYS A 16 -5.91 -11.35 24.48
CA LYS A 16 -4.98 -10.57 23.65
C LYS A 16 -5.29 -10.66 22.16
N MET A 17 -5.68 -11.83 21.67
CA MET A 17 -6.12 -12.02 20.29
C MET A 17 -7.37 -11.21 19.99
N MET A 18 -8.36 -11.23 20.89
CA MET A 18 -9.60 -10.48 20.77
C MET A 18 -9.36 -8.96 20.79
N VAL A 19 -8.50 -8.48 21.68
CA VAL A 19 -8.09 -7.06 21.72
C VAL A 19 -7.38 -6.66 20.43
N THR A 20 -6.50 -7.52 19.91
CA THR A 20 -5.82 -7.26 18.62
C THR A 20 -6.82 -7.23 17.46
N PHE A 21 -7.80 -8.15 17.46
CA PHE A 21 -8.86 -8.20 16.47
C PHE A 21 -9.75 -6.97 16.55
N GLN A 22 -10.22 -6.59 17.73
CA GLN A 22 -11.05 -5.40 17.95
C GLN A 22 -10.29 -4.11 17.61
N HIS A 23 -9.00 -4.02 17.95
CA HIS A 23 -8.16 -2.89 17.54
C HIS A 23 -8.08 -2.78 16.01
N ARG A 24 -7.82 -3.90 15.32
CA ARG A 24 -7.79 -3.94 13.84
C ARG A 24 -9.16 -3.63 13.23
N GLN A 25 -10.24 -4.16 13.81
CA GLN A 25 -11.60 -3.89 13.37
C GLN A 25 -11.98 -2.42 13.56
N LYS A 26 -11.62 -1.82 14.69
CA LYS A 26 -11.83 -0.40 14.95
C LYS A 26 -11.02 0.49 14.00
N MET A 27 -9.80 0.09 13.63
CA MET A 27 -9.02 0.77 12.58
C MET A 27 -9.69 0.69 11.20
N LEU A 28 -10.41 -0.40 10.91
CA LEU A 28 -11.18 -0.55 9.67
C LEU A 28 -12.54 0.20 9.71
N GLN A 29 -13.08 0.47 10.91
CA GLN A 29 -14.42 1.02 11.12
C GLN A 29 -14.45 2.48 11.59
N ASP A 30 -13.30 3.12 11.84
CA ASP A 30 -13.25 4.53 12.22
C ASP A 30 -13.86 5.40 11.10
N PRO A 31 -14.96 6.15 11.31
CA PRO A 31 -15.59 7.00 10.30
C PRO A 31 -14.71 8.17 9.83
N ALA A 32 -13.67 8.54 10.59
CA ALA A 32 -12.61 9.44 10.12
C ALA A 32 -11.61 8.72 9.20
N ALA A 33 -11.54 7.39 9.28
CA ALA A 33 -10.80 6.49 8.40
C ALA A 33 -11.68 5.81 7.32
N ALA A 34 -13.01 5.98 7.34
CA ALA A 34 -13.88 5.71 6.20
C ALA A 34 -13.33 6.54 5.04
N SER A 35 -12.68 5.84 4.11
CA SER A 35 -11.59 6.37 3.30
C SER A 35 -11.78 7.85 2.96
N THR A 36 -10.83 8.68 3.38
CA THR A 36 -10.75 10.06 2.86
C THR A 36 -10.63 10.05 1.33
N TRP A 37 -10.17 8.93 0.77
CA TRP A 37 -10.05 8.62 -0.64
C TRP A 37 -11.36 8.17 -1.27
N ASP A 38 -11.47 8.33 -2.59
CA ASP A 38 -12.55 7.73 -3.38
C ASP A 38 -12.56 6.20 -3.28
N SER A 39 -13.61 5.56 -3.81
CA SER A 39 -13.84 4.12 -3.66
C SER A 39 -12.72 3.27 -4.26
N GLU A 40 -12.13 3.70 -5.36
CA GLU A 40 -11.08 2.95 -6.06
C GLU A 40 -9.76 2.99 -5.28
N MET A 41 -9.36 4.19 -4.91
CA MET A 41 -8.17 4.41 -4.09
C MET A 41 -8.35 3.77 -2.71
N ALA A 42 -9.55 3.79 -2.15
CA ALA A 42 -9.84 3.07 -0.91
C ALA A 42 -9.62 1.56 -1.03
N ALA A 43 -10.06 0.95 -2.13
CA ALA A 43 -9.86 -0.48 -2.38
C ALA A 43 -8.36 -0.82 -2.55
N LEU A 44 -7.61 0.01 -3.29
CA LEU A 44 -6.15 -0.14 -3.42
C LEU A 44 -5.43 -0.02 -2.08
N LEU A 45 -5.79 0.98 -1.28
CA LEU A 45 -5.18 1.19 0.04
C LEU A 45 -5.59 0.10 1.03
N LEU A 46 -6.81 -0.44 0.94
CA LEU A 46 -7.23 -1.60 1.73
C LEU A 46 -6.35 -2.80 1.41
N LEU A 47 -6.03 -3.05 0.14
CA LEU A 47 -5.10 -4.12 -0.24
C LEU A 47 -3.72 -3.95 0.41
N LEU A 48 -3.20 -2.71 0.45
CA LEU A 48 -1.95 -2.41 1.17
C LEU A 48 -2.07 -2.71 2.68
N HIS A 49 -3.23 -2.44 3.29
CA HIS A 49 -3.46 -2.78 4.70
C HIS A 49 -3.54 -4.30 4.94
N LEU A 50 -4.04 -5.07 3.98
CA LEU A 50 -4.10 -6.53 4.04
C LEU A 50 -2.71 -7.19 3.86
N LEU A 51 -1.82 -6.51 3.15
CA LEU A 51 -0.44 -6.85 2.87
C LEU A 51 0.51 -5.86 3.58
N PRO A 52 0.47 -5.80 4.93
CA PRO A 52 1.16 -4.75 5.65
C PRO A 52 2.66 -4.74 5.32
N PRO A 53 3.27 -3.54 5.28
CA PRO A 53 4.65 -3.35 4.87
C PRO A 53 5.58 -4.24 5.69
N THR A 54 6.43 -4.98 5.00
CA THR A 54 7.33 -5.96 5.61
C THR A 54 8.74 -5.39 5.65
N CYS A 55 9.24 -5.03 6.83
CA CYS A 55 10.65 -4.71 7.01
C CYS A 55 11.49 -5.99 6.88
N LYS A 56 12.45 -6.06 5.96
CA LYS A 56 13.37 -7.20 5.89
C LYS A 56 14.56 -6.93 6.82
N GLY A 57 14.44 -7.31 8.10
CA GLY A 57 15.61 -7.38 8.98
C GLY A 57 15.36 -7.14 10.46
N ARG A 58 16.40 -7.42 11.27
CA ARG A 58 16.37 -7.40 12.74
C ARG A 58 16.56 -6.00 13.36
N LYS A 59 16.73 -4.94 12.54
CA LYS A 59 17.16 -3.59 12.99
C LYS A 59 16.48 -2.39 12.30
N THR A 60 15.38 -2.57 11.59
CA THR A 60 14.62 -1.44 11.02
C THR A 60 13.36 -1.18 11.84
N SER A 61 13.10 0.09 12.15
CA SER A 61 11.87 0.51 12.83
C SER A 61 10.67 0.06 12.00
N LYS A 62 9.64 -0.51 12.64
CA LYS A 62 8.41 -0.93 11.96
C LYS A 62 7.77 0.31 11.35
N ILE A 63 7.78 0.42 10.02
CA ILE A 63 7.05 1.45 9.30
C ILE A 63 5.56 1.33 9.60
N SER A 64 4.89 2.45 9.87
CA SER A 64 3.45 2.44 10.09
C SER A 64 2.71 2.24 8.75
N THR A 65 1.47 1.76 8.79
CA THR A 65 0.69 1.64 7.55
C THR A 65 0.47 3.01 6.90
N SER A 66 0.28 4.07 7.69
CA SER A 66 0.17 5.45 7.19
C SER A 66 1.41 5.90 6.44
N ASP A 67 2.61 5.54 6.94
CA ASP A 67 3.86 5.86 6.25
C ASP A 67 3.99 5.07 4.95
N ALA A 68 3.59 3.80 4.94
CA ALA A 68 3.57 3.00 3.70
C ALA A 68 2.57 3.55 2.68
N VAL A 69 1.41 4.05 3.11
CA VAL A 69 0.48 4.77 2.23
C VAL A 69 1.16 5.99 1.62
N ASN A 70 1.91 6.77 2.40
CA ASN A 70 2.62 7.96 1.91
C ASN A 70 3.78 7.65 0.95
N LEU A 71 4.35 6.44 1.02
CA LEU A 71 5.32 5.94 0.03
C LEU A 71 4.64 5.56 -1.28
N LEU A 72 3.39 5.08 -1.24
CA LEU A 72 2.66 4.65 -2.42
C LEU A 72 1.92 5.79 -3.13
N VAL A 73 1.25 6.64 -2.38
CA VAL A 73 0.37 7.69 -2.91
C VAL A 73 0.46 8.99 -2.12
N LYS A 74 0.42 10.11 -2.84
CA LYS A 74 0.35 11.46 -2.25
C LYS A 74 -0.81 12.22 -2.86
N PHE A 75 -1.47 13.03 -2.04
CA PHE A 75 -2.57 13.89 -2.48
C PHE A 75 -2.12 15.34 -2.50
N VAL A 76 -2.44 16.05 -3.58
CA VAL A 76 -2.25 17.50 -3.68
C VAL A 76 -3.54 18.16 -4.12
N LYS A 77 -3.84 19.31 -3.52
CA LYS A 77 -5.01 20.11 -3.92
C LYS A 77 -4.77 20.77 -5.27
N VAL A 78 -5.81 20.84 -6.11
CA VAL A 78 -5.77 21.61 -7.37
C VAL A 78 -5.24 23.03 -7.11
N GLY A 79 -4.32 23.48 -7.95
CA GLY A 79 -3.63 24.78 -7.80
C GLY A 79 -2.38 24.76 -6.90
N GLN A 80 -2.10 23.67 -6.17
CA GLN A 80 -0.87 23.49 -5.38
C GLN A 80 0.08 22.43 -5.95
N ALA A 81 -0.24 21.84 -7.11
CA ALA A 81 0.55 20.77 -7.72
C ALA A 81 1.99 21.21 -8.00
N TRP A 82 2.20 22.38 -8.60
CA TRP A 82 3.52 22.82 -9.07
C TRP A 82 4.55 23.05 -7.96
N THR A 83 4.14 23.56 -6.79
CA THR A 83 5.04 23.79 -5.66
C THR A 83 5.45 22.49 -4.97
N PHE A 84 4.60 21.46 -5.05
CA PHE A 84 4.90 20.14 -4.52
C PHE A 84 6.03 19.46 -5.31
N LEU A 85 6.00 19.56 -6.64
CA LEU A 85 6.95 18.86 -7.53
C LEU A 85 8.40 19.26 -7.30
N GLN A 86 8.65 20.53 -6.94
CA GLN A 86 10.00 21.05 -6.71
C GLN A 86 10.70 20.44 -5.48
N ASN A 87 9.96 19.77 -4.58
CA ASN A 87 10.47 19.24 -3.31
C ASN A 87 10.24 17.73 -3.14
N THR A 88 9.99 17.00 -4.22
CA THR A 88 9.71 15.57 -4.13
C THR A 88 11.00 14.74 -4.12
N GLY A 89 11.36 14.20 -2.94
CA GLY A 89 12.12 12.94 -2.86
C GLY A 89 11.22 11.75 -3.19
N PRO A 90 11.50 10.52 -2.69
CA PRO A 90 12.64 9.61 -2.90
C PRO A 90 12.87 9.16 -4.36
N ILE A 91 13.71 8.14 -4.59
CA ILE A 91 14.10 7.58 -5.91
C ILE A 91 12.98 6.69 -6.50
N GLN A 92 12.19 6.02 -5.66
CA GLN A 92 11.15 5.09 -6.12
C GLN A 92 9.90 5.83 -6.59
N PRO A 93 9.22 5.33 -7.64
CA PRO A 93 8.05 6.00 -8.18
C PRO A 93 6.85 5.86 -7.23
N PHE A 94 6.07 6.94 -7.12
CA PHE A 94 4.82 6.96 -6.36
C PHE A 94 3.71 7.65 -7.15
N LEU A 95 2.46 7.38 -6.78
CA LEU A 95 1.30 7.98 -7.41
C LEU A 95 1.00 9.35 -6.78
N LEU A 96 0.96 10.39 -7.59
CA LEU A 96 0.52 11.72 -7.19
C LEU A 96 -0.91 11.93 -7.69
N CYS A 97 -1.85 11.99 -6.75
CA CYS A 97 -3.25 12.26 -7.01
C CYS A 97 -3.56 13.74 -6.79
N VAL A 98 -4.18 14.38 -7.77
CA VAL A 98 -4.58 15.79 -7.71
C VAL A 98 -6.10 15.89 -7.73
N GLY A 99 -6.65 16.71 -6.85
CA GLY A 99 -8.10 16.92 -6.79
C GLY A 99 -8.49 18.02 -5.81
N GLU A 100 -9.77 18.37 -5.74
CA GLU A 100 -10.24 19.34 -4.73
C GLU A 100 -10.12 18.77 -3.32
N ARG A 101 -10.43 17.48 -3.19
CA ARG A 101 -10.44 16.66 -1.99
C ARG A 101 -10.06 15.24 -2.37
N LYS A 102 -9.55 14.44 -1.44
CA LYS A 102 -9.20 13.02 -1.67
C LYS A 102 -10.35 12.15 -2.21
N ARG A 103 -11.61 12.57 -2.03
CA ARG A 103 -12.82 11.92 -2.59
C ARG A 103 -13.22 12.37 -4.00
N CYS A 104 -12.56 13.40 -4.53
CA CYS A 104 -12.83 14.00 -5.83
C CYS A 104 -11.49 14.25 -6.53
N LEU A 105 -10.90 13.15 -7.02
CA LEU A 105 -9.66 13.15 -7.78
C LEU A 105 -9.95 13.49 -9.24
N GLN A 106 -9.02 14.20 -9.87
CA GLN A 106 -9.18 14.75 -11.22
C GLN A 106 -8.02 14.31 -12.11
N ASP A 107 -6.79 14.53 -11.63
CA ASP A 107 -5.58 14.19 -12.38
C ASP A 107 -4.69 13.25 -11.57
N PHE A 108 -3.96 12.42 -12.29
CA PHE A 108 -3.01 11.48 -11.73
C PHE A 108 -1.66 11.64 -12.43
N TYR A 109 -0.59 11.53 -11.66
CA TYR A 109 0.78 11.61 -12.17
C TYR A 109 1.64 10.54 -11.49
N ILE A 110 2.62 10.01 -12.21
CA ILE A 110 3.70 9.21 -11.65
C ILE A 110 4.85 10.15 -11.36
N ALA A 111 5.24 10.25 -10.09
CA ALA A 111 6.36 11.08 -9.66
C ALA A 111 7.57 10.20 -9.34
N MET A 112 8.73 10.54 -9.93
CA MET A 112 10.01 9.86 -9.74
C MET A 112 11.15 10.84 -10.08
N ASP A 113 12.24 10.85 -9.32
CA ASP A 113 13.44 11.65 -9.60
C ASP A 113 13.16 13.14 -9.88
N GLN A 114 12.27 13.74 -9.07
CA GLN A 114 11.83 15.14 -9.20
C GLN A 114 11.14 15.47 -10.54
N LYS A 115 10.74 14.45 -11.30
CA LYS A 115 9.97 14.57 -12.53
C LYS A 115 8.60 13.96 -12.32
N VAL A 116 7.65 14.46 -13.11
CA VAL A 116 6.31 13.88 -13.19
C VAL A 116 5.98 13.46 -14.59
N ILE A 117 5.28 12.34 -14.67
CA ILE A 117 4.73 11.80 -15.90
C ILE A 117 3.20 11.81 -15.72
N PRO A 118 2.45 12.54 -16.56
CA PRO A 118 1.00 12.54 -16.47
C PRO A 118 0.46 11.16 -16.84
N CYS A 119 -0.48 10.66 -16.04
CA CYS A 119 -1.25 9.48 -16.41
C CYS A 119 -2.28 9.85 -17.48
N SER A 120 -2.54 8.95 -18.42
CA SER A 120 -3.55 9.18 -19.47
C SER A 120 -4.97 8.81 -19.01
N THR A 121 -5.10 8.39 -17.76
CA THR A 121 -6.27 7.75 -17.19
C THR A 121 -7.00 8.65 -16.19
N GLN A 122 -8.31 8.41 -16.04
CA GLN A 122 -9.19 9.21 -15.16
C GLN A 122 -9.55 8.51 -13.85
N THR A 123 -9.10 7.27 -13.67
CA THR A 123 -9.48 6.39 -12.55
C THR A 123 -8.24 6.01 -11.75
N GLY A 124 -8.36 5.92 -10.43
CA GLY A 124 -7.26 5.60 -9.53
C GLY A 124 -6.65 4.22 -9.77
N VAL A 125 -7.47 3.21 -10.12
CA VAL A 125 -6.96 1.87 -10.45
C VAL A 125 -6.12 1.88 -11.72
N ALA A 126 -6.57 2.56 -12.77
CA ALA A 126 -5.82 2.63 -14.02
C ALA A 126 -4.52 3.45 -13.87
N ALA A 127 -4.54 4.52 -13.09
CA ALA A 127 -3.33 5.27 -12.77
C ALA A 127 -2.33 4.44 -11.94
N PHE A 128 -2.83 3.58 -11.05
CA PHE A 128 -2.00 2.62 -10.34
C PHE A 128 -1.40 1.54 -11.26
N ASP A 129 -2.15 1.06 -12.26
CA ASP A 129 -1.63 0.15 -13.30
C ASP A 129 -0.46 0.80 -14.08
N GLU A 130 -0.57 2.08 -14.44
CA GLU A 130 0.53 2.84 -15.05
C GLU A 130 1.74 2.96 -14.10
N LEU A 131 1.52 3.25 -12.81
CA LEU A 131 2.58 3.27 -11.79
C LEU A 131 3.29 1.92 -11.68
N PHE A 132 2.54 0.82 -11.65
CA PHE A 132 3.13 -0.52 -11.60
C PHE A 132 4.00 -0.77 -12.82
N LYS A 133 3.51 -0.46 -14.03
CA LYS A 133 4.26 -0.60 -15.28
C LYS A 133 5.51 0.27 -15.31
N ALA A 134 5.49 1.46 -14.71
CA ALA A 134 6.64 2.34 -14.65
C ALA A 134 7.87 1.70 -13.96
N HIS A 135 7.66 0.81 -12.98
CA HIS A 135 8.77 0.05 -12.37
C HIS A 135 9.50 -0.83 -13.37
N PHE A 136 8.80 -1.41 -14.34
CA PHE A 136 9.39 -2.23 -15.39
C PHE A 136 9.99 -1.38 -16.50
N VAL A 137 9.26 -0.35 -16.96
CA VAL A 137 9.70 0.53 -18.06
C VAL A 137 10.99 1.26 -17.68
N PHE A 138 11.09 1.77 -16.45
CA PHE A 138 12.26 2.49 -15.97
C PHE A 138 13.27 1.59 -15.24
N SER A 139 13.01 0.28 -15.16
CA SER A 139 13.86 -0.70 -14.46
C SER A 139 14.17 -0.29 -13.00
N VAL A 140 13.15 0.16 -12.27
CA VAL A 140 13.27 0.62 -10.88
C VAL A 140 12.77 -0.44 -9.91
N SER A 141 13.59 -0.73 -8.90
CA SER A 141 13.24 -1.63 -7.82
C SER A 141 12.08 -1.09 -6.99
N TYR A 142 11.24 -2.00 -6.47
CA TYR A 142 10.22 -1.63 -5.48
C TYR A 142 10.85 -1.06 -4.21
N ASP A 143 10.13 -0.15 -3.56
CA ASP A 143 10.46 0.27 -2.20
C ASP A 143 10.43 -0.95 -1.26
N GLU A 144 11.42 -1.06 -0.37
CA GLU A 144 11.57 -2.21 0.53
C GLU A 144 10.32 -2.41 1.41
N ALA A 145 9.70 -1.32 1.88
CA ALA A 145 8.50 -1.37 2.69
C ALA A 145 7.29 -1.87 1.88
N LEU A 146 7.23 -1.54 0.59
CA LEU A 146 6.12 -1.92 -0.31
C LEU A 146 6.37 -3.24 -1.05
N GLN A 147 7.50 -3.90 -0.81
CA GLN A 147 7.91 -5.11 -1.54
C GLN A 147 6.81 -6.18 -1.56
N SER A 148 6.21 -6.51 -0.42
CA SER A 148 5.15 -7.54 -0.35
C SER A 148 3.91 -7.14 -1.14
N PHE A 149 3.54 -5.86 -1.13
CA PHE A 149 2.41 -5.32 -1.87
C PHE A 149 2.65 -5.41 -3.38
N PHE A 150 3.77 -4.89 -3.87
CA PHE A 150 4.09 -4.95 -5.30
C PHE A 150 4.35 -6.38 -5.80
N THR A 151 4.97 -7.23 -4.97
CA THR A 151 5.14 -8.65 -5.32
C THR A 151 3.78 -9.33 -5.48
N PHE A 152 2.80 -9.03 -4.62
CA PHE A 152 1.44 -9.56 -4.77
C PHE A 152 0.80 -9.11 -6.09
N ILE A 153 0.91 -7.82 -6.43
CA ILE A 153 0.39 -7.29 -7.71
C ILE A 153 1.07 -7.98 -8.88
N GLN A 154 2.40 -8.02 -8.91
CA GLN A 154 3.19 -8.65 -9.97
C GLN A 154 2.78 -10.11 -10.21
N THR A 155 2.74 -10.91 -9.16
CA THR A 155 2.59 -12.36 -9.26
C THR A 155 1.13 -12.81 -9.29
N THR A 156 0.22 -12.10 -8.63
CA THR A 156 -1.19 -12.51 -8.48
C THR A 156 -2.10 -11.80 -9.46
N VAL A 157 -1.87 -10.51 -9.73
CA VAL A 157 -2.71 -9.72 -10.64
C VAL A 157 -2.20 -9.83 -12.07
N TYR A 158 -0.89 -9.67 -12.30
CA TYR A 158 -0.29 -9.75 -13.64
C TYR A 158 0.26 -11.13 -14.02
N GLY A 159 0.38 -12.06 -13.05
CA GLY A 159 0.93 -13.39 -13.31
C GLY A 159 2.43 -13.43 -13.66
N ILE A 160 3.15 -12.31 -13.50
CA ILE A 160 4.57 -12.18 -13.84
C ILE A 160 5.41 -12.93 -12.81
N ASP A 161 6.31 -13.79 -13.29
CA ASP A 161 7.25 -14.58 -12.47
C ASP A 161 6.58 -15.36 -11.33
N SER A 162 5.32 -15.74 -11.51
CA SER A 162 4.57 -16.53 -10.53
C SER A 162 5.27 -17.86 -10.28
N GLY A 163 5.59 -18.14 -9.01
CA GLY A 163 6.36 -19.32 -8.60
C GLY A 163 7.90 -19.16 -8.64
N ASN A 164 8.41 -18.12 -9.31
CA ASN A 164 9.85 -17.83 -9.37
C ASN A 164 10.29 -16.75 -8.36
N VAL A 165 9.43 -15.78 -8.08
CA VAL A 165 9.72 -14.74 -7.08
C VAL A 165 9.50 -15.26 -5.66
N LYS A 166 10.44 -14.92 -4.77
CA LYS A 166 10.29 -15.22 -3.34
C LYS A 166 9.18 -14.36 -2.72
N GLU A 167 8.03 -14.98 -2.55
CA GLU A 167 6.87 -14.37 -1.89
C GLU A 167 6.87 -14.56 -0.38
N SER A 168 6.28 -13.61 0.33
CA SER A 168 6.04 -13.75 1.77
C SER A 168 4.88 -14.72 2.06
N PRO A 169 4.84 -15.37 3.24
CA PRO A 169 3.73 -16.26 3.61
C PRO A 169 2.36 -15.59 3.51
N ARG A 170 2.30 -14.28 3.80
CA ARG A 170 1.06 -13.49 3.73
C ARG A 170 0.57 -13.30 2.29
N VAL A 171 1.48 -13.05 1.34
CA VAL A 171 1.16 -12.96 -0.09
C VAL A 171 0.56 -14.29 -0.58
N LYS A 172 1.21 -15.41 -0.23
CA LYS A 172 0.72 -16.75 -0.57
C LYS A 172 -0.64 -17.06 0.03
N GLU A 173 -0.86 -16.70 1.30
CA GLU A 173 -2.13 -16.89 2.00
C GLU A 173 -3.26 -16.09 1.31
N ILE A 174 -3.05 -14.81 1.02
CA ILE A 174 -4.07 -13.98 0.37
C ILE A 174 -4.35 -14.46 -1.04
N ARG A 175 -3.32 -14.80 -1.83
CA ARG A 175 -3.49 -15.39 -3.16
C ARG A 175 -4.34 -16.65 -3.09
N ALA A 176 -4.01 -17.58 -2.21
CA ALA A 176 -4.76 -18.82 -2.06
C ALA A 176 -6.23 -18.52 -1.75
N ARG A 177 -6.52 -17.61 -0.81
CA ARG A 177 -7.91 -17.23 -0.48
C ARG A 177 -8.67 -16.65 -1.69
N LEU A 178 -8.02 -15.79 -2.48
CA LEU A 178 -8.66 -15.19 -3.65
C LEU A 178 -8.92 -16.23 -4.75
N LEU A 179 -7.95 -17.11 -5.03
CA LEU A 179 -8.07 -18.13 -6.07
C LEU A 179 -8.98 -19.31 -5.67
N HIS A 180 -9.11 -19.62 -4.38
CA HIS A 180 -10.02 -20.67 -3.89
C HIS A 180 -11.47 -20.21 -3.71
N THR A 181 -11.80 -18.95 -4.00
CA THR A 181 -13.19 -18.46 -3.95
C THR A 181 -13.98 -18.73 -5.24
N GLU A 182 -13.34 -19.32 -6.28
CA GLU A 182 -14.01 -19.69 -7.55
C GLU A 182 -14.50 -21.15 -7.61
N LEU A 183 -14.89 -21.77 -6.49
CA LEU A 183 -15.55 -23.09 -6.45
C LEU A 183 -16.88 -23.06 -5.69
#